data_AF-A0A961C874-F1
#
_entry.id   AF-A0A961C874-F1
#
_cell.length_a   1.000
_cell.length_b   1.000
_cell.length_c   1.000
_cell.angle_alpha   90.00
_cell.angle_beta   90.00
_cell.angle_gamma   90.00
#
_symmetry.space_group_name_H-M   'P 1'
#
loop_
_entity.id
_entity.type
_entity.pdbx_description
1 polymer ?
#
loop_
_entity_poly.entity_id
_entity_poly.type
_entity_poly.pdbx_seq_one_letter_code
_entity_poly.pdbx_strand_id
1 'polypeptide(L)'
;YGKMRKSLGSKRKELRDEDITRICKMYENQRNETGKNKPALSKVFHGSDFGYRTITVERPLQLRFTPTEDNIAEVLATKPAQKLSTGEQEALHKALTALIGWEWKDQREFITELKDGLSKVGLTKPSAALVKAIWSTIGEHDDTAAIVTNKKGEPEPDPKLRDTENIPLNEDIEDYFAREVLPHVPDAWIDHDKTKVGYEIPFTRHFYHYTPPRPLEDIQKDLRQLVGEIQEMLHEVGA
;
A
#
# COMPACT_ATOMS: atom_id res chain seq x y z
N TYR A 1 -2.09 -35.88 -15.50
CA TYR A 1 -3.29 -36.20 -14.70
C TYR A 1 -4.34 -36.81 -15.60
N GLY A 2 -5.14 -37.74 -15.09
CA GLY A 2 -6.25 -38.39 -15.79
C GLY A 2 -7.61 -37.92 -15.30
N LYS A 3 -8.68 -38.33 -16.00
CA LYS A 3 -10.06 -38.19 -15.52
C LYS A 3 -10.37 -39.36 -14.59
N MET A 4 -10.97 -39.08 -13.43
CA MET A 4 -11.37 -40.14 -12.50
C MET A 4 -12.51 -40.98 -13.10
N ARG A 5 -12.52 -42.29 -12.81
CA ARG A 5 -13.62 -43.20 -13.17
C ARG A 5 -14.94 -42.80 -12.50
N LYS A 6 -14.90 -42.32 -11.26
CA LYS A 6 -16.04 -41.77 -10.52
C LYS A 6 -15.61 -40.49 -9.81
N SER A 7 -16.33 -39.39 -10.06
CA SER A 7 -16.06 -38.11 -9.40
C SER A 7 -16.37 -38.18 -7.91
N LEU A 8 -15.58 -37.48 -7.09
CA LEU A 8 -15.83 -37.30 -5.65
C LEU A 8 -16.10 -35.81 -5.39
N GLY A 9 -17.39 -35.43 -5.42
CA GLY A 9 -17.80 -34.03 -5.37
C GLY A 9 -17.17 -33.22 -6.50
N SER A 10 -16.44 -32.16 -6.17
CA SER A 10 -15.71 -31.31 -7.14
C SER A 10 -14.39 -31.92 -7.62
N LYS A 11 -13.90 -33.02 -7.02
CA LYS A 11 -12.68 -33.71 -7.48
C LYS A 11 -13.00 -34.63 -8.66
N ARG A 12 -12.47 -34.30 -9.84
CA ARG A 12 -12.75 -35.01 -11.11
C ARG A 12 -11.51 -35.54 -11.81
N LYS A 13 -10.32 -35.29 -11.25
CA LYS A 13 -9.02 -35.64 -11.83
C LYS A 13 -8.18 -36.41 -10.82
N GLU A 14 -7.36 -37.33 -11.30
CA GLU A 14 -6.40 -38.08 -10.50
C GLU A 14 -5.01 -38.02 -11.12
N LEU A 15 -3.98 -38.17 -10.29
CA LEU A 15 -2.62 -38.44 -10.77
C LEU A 15 -2.52 -39.94 -11.01
N ARG A 16 -2.25 -40.33 -12.25
CA ARG A 16 -2.00 -41.74 -12.61
C ARG A 16 -0.58 -42.12 -12.21
N ASP A 17 -0.28 -43.41 -12.13
CA ASP A 17 1.06 -43.89 -11.74
C ASP A 17 2.18 -43.30 -12.61
N GLU A 18 1.93 -43.12 -13.91
CA GLU A 18 2.86 -42.44 -14.83
C GLU A 18 3.07 -40.96 -14.48
N ASP A 19 2.01 -40.26 -14.05
CA ASP A 19 2.06 -38.86 -13.65
C ASP A 19 2.88 -38.72 -12.35
N ILE A 20 2.63 -39.60 -11.37
CA ILE A 20 3.36 -39.66 -10.10
C ILE A 20 4.83 -39.96 -10.35
N THR A 21 5.14 -41.00 -11.13
CA THR A 21 6.51 -41.38 -11.48
C THR A 21 7.26 -40.22 -12.13
N ARG A 22 6.60 -39.48 -13.02
CA ARG A 22 7.19 -38.31 -13.67
C ARG A 22 7.50 -37.19 -12.67
N ILE A 23 6.57 -36.88 -11.75
CA ILE A 23 6.78 -35.86 -10.71
C ILE A 23 7.94 -36.26 -9.78
N CYS A 24 7.95 -37.50 -9.31
CA CYS A 24 9.02 -38.01 -8.44
C CYS A 24 10.39 -37.91 -9.12
N LYS A 25 10.49 -38.30 -10.40
CA LYS A 25 11.72 -38.12 -11.19
C LYS A 25 12.13 -36.66 -11.35
N MET A 26 11.17 -35.74 -11.55
CA MET A 26 11.48 -34.31 -11.64
C MET A 26 12.06 -33.77 -10.32
N TYR A 27 11.48 -34.20 -9.19
CA TYR A 27 11.96 -33.84 -7.85
C TYR A 27 13.35 -34.40 -7.55
N GLU A 28 13.56 -35.71 -7.76
CA GLU A 28 14.84 -36.40 -7.50
C GLU A 28 16.00 -35.79 -8.29
N ASN A 29 15.77 -35.45 -9.56
CA ASN A 29 16.80 -34.90 -10.43
C ASN A 29 17.17 -33.45 -10.13
N GLN A 30 16.45 -32.75 -9.24
CA GLN A 30 16.68 -31.33 -8.91
C GLN A 30 16.86 -30.45 -10.16
N ARG A 31 16.02 -30.67 -11.19
CA ARG A 31 16.17 -29.93 -12.45
C ARG A 31 15.80 -28.46 -12.26
N ASN A 32 16.75 -27.56 -12.51
CA ASN A 32 16.50 -26.14 -12.51
C ASN A 32 16.21 -25.63 -13.93
N GLU A 33 14.95 -25.68 -14.35
CA GLU A 33 14.57 -25.34 -15.72
C GLU A 33 14.36 -23.83 -15.90
N THR A 34 15.10 -23.22 -16.82
CA THR A 34 14.92 -21.82 -17.24
C THR A 34 14.11 -21.79 -18.53
N GLY A 35 12.78 -21.87 -18.44
CA GLY A 35 11.88 -22.05 -19.58
C GLY A 35 11.92 -20.93 -20.64
N LYS A 36 12.91 -20.95 -21.55
CA LYS A 36 13.02 -20.01 -22.67
C LYS A 36 12.02 -20.30 -23.80
N ASN A 37 11.75 -21.58 -24.08
CA ASN A 37 10.90 -22.04 -25.20
C ASN A 37 9.67 -22.85 -24.76
N LYS A 38 9.62 -23.29 -23.50
CA LYS A 38 8.53 -24.07 -22.89
C LYS A 38 8.41 -23.70 -21.41
N PRO A 39 7.22 -23.81 -20.80
CA PRO A 39 7.06 -23.61 -19.36
C PRO A 39 8.02 -24.53 -18.59
N ALA A 40 8.74 -23.96 -17.62
CA ALA A 40 9.51 -24.74 -16.67
C ALA A 40 8.57 -25.56 -15.78
N LEU A 41 8.85 -26.86 -15.62
CA LEU A 41 8.07 -27.77 -14.79
C LEU A 41 8.74 -28.02 -13.43
N SER A 42 10.04 -27.75 -13.32
CA SER A 42 10.80 -27.84 -12.07
C SER A 42 11.85 -26.72 -12.01
N LYS A 43 12.00 -26.13 -10.83
CA LYS A 43 13.00 -25.10 -10.55
C LYS A 43 13.58 -25.35 -9.16
N VAL A 44 14.85 -25.04 -8.99
CA VAL A 44 15.56 -25.15 -7.71
C VAL A 44 16.00 -23.76 -7.30
N PHE A 45 15.70 -23.43 -6.04
CA PHE A 45 15.95 -22.12 -5.45
C PHE A 45 16.66 -22.31 -4.11
N HIS A 46 17.44 -21.32 -3.71
CA HIS A 46 17.90 -21.19 -2.34
C HIS A 46 16.74 -20.71 -1.47
N GLY A 47 16.75 -21.07 -0.18
CA GLY A 47 15.71 -20.60 0.75
C GLY A 47 15.64 -19.07 0.80
N SER A 48 16.79 -18.40 0.71
CA SER A 48 16.91 -16.94 0.66
C SER A 48 16.20 -16.28 -0.52
N ASP A 49 15.99 -17.01 -1.63
CA ASP A 49 15.35 -16.46 -2.84
C ASP A 49 13.86 -16.13 -2.61
N PHE A 50 13.28 -16.73 -1.58
CA PHE A 50 11.89 -16.49 -1.16
C PHE A 50 11.79 -15.52 0.00
N GLY A 51 12.92 -15.20 0.65
CA GLY A 51 12.95 -14.36 1.82
C GLY A 51 13.05 -12.89 1.46
N TYR A 52 12.39 -12.06 2.26
CA TYR A 52 12.53 -10.61 2.20
C TYR A 52 12.48 -9.99 3.61
N ARG A 53 12.99 -8.77 3.74
CA ARG A 53 12.74 -7.88 4.87
C ARG A 53 11.67 -6.87 4.47
N THR A 54 10.57 -6.82 5.20
CA THR A 54 9.65 -5.68 5.14
C THR A 54 10.20 -4.60 6.06
N ILE A 55 10.72 -3.52 5.49
CA ILE A 55 11.12 -2.34 6.26
C ILE A 55 9.94 -1.38 6.38
N THR A 56 9.92 -0.58 7.45
CA THR A 56 8.98 0.54 7.57
C THR A 56 9.72 1.81 7.21
N VAL A 57 9.22 2.50 6.19
CA VAL A 57 9.73 3.79 5.75
C VAL A 57 8.87 4.87 6.38
N GLU A 58 9.48 5.67 7.25
CA GLU A 58 8.84 6.80 7.89
C GLU A 58 9.20 8.09 7.12
N ARG A 59 8.25 9.03 7.11
CA ARG A 59 8.41 10.37 6.55
C ARG A 59 8.15 11.40 7.64
N PRO A 60 8.80 12.57 7.61
CA PRO A 60 8.60 13.58 8.64
C PRO A 60 7.20 14.16 8.54
N LEU A 61 6.63 14.47 9.71
CA LEU A 61 5.43 15.25 9.81
C LEU A 61 5.75 16.71 9.49
N GLN A 62 5.20 17.21 8.39
CA GLN A 62 5.30 18.60 7.95
C GLN A 62 3.90 19.13 7.72
N LEU A 63 3.51 20.16 8.46
CA LEU A 63 2.13 20.63 8.49
C LEU A 63 2.00 22.11 8.21
N ARG A 64 1.11 22.45 7.27
CA ARG A 64 0.55 23.78 7.10
C ARG A 64 -0.75 23.88 7.89
N PHE A 65 -0.94 25.00 8.57
CA PHE A 65 -2.16 25.29 9.33
C PHE A 65 -2.91 26.44 8.67
N THR A 66 -4.09 26.14 8.16
CA THR A 66 -5.01 27.14 7.58
C THR A 66 -6.39 26.93 8.21
N PRO A 67 -6.72 27.65 9.29
CA PRO A 67 -8.02 27.53 9.93
C PRO A 67 -9.15 27.90 8.96
N THR A 68 -10.16 27.04 8.88
CA THR A 68 -11.39 27.23 8.09
C THR A 68 -12.60 26.93 8.95
N GLU A 69 -13.78 27.39 8.56
CA GLU A 69 -15.00 27.09 9.31
C GLU A 69 -15.23 25.57 9.44
N ASP A 70 -14.92 24.82 8.37
CA ASP A 70 -15.07 23.36 8.34
C ASP A 70 -14.13 22.66 9.34
N ASN A 71 -12.83 22.94 9.30
CA ASN A 71 -11.89 22.26 10.19
C ASN A 71 -12.05 22.70 11.66
N ILE A 72 -12.55 23.91 11.91
CA ILE A 72 -12.92 24.37 13.25
C ILE A 72 -14.13 23.57 13.78
N ALA A 73 -15.14 23.34 12.94
CA ALA A 73 -16.27 22.51 13.31
C ALA A 73 -15.83 21.07 13.64
N GLU A 74 -14.89 20.50 12.87
CA GLU A 74 -14.27 19.21 13.16
C GLU A 74 -13.52 19.20 14.49
N VAL A 75 -12.76 20.26 14.80
CA VAL A 75 -12.08 20.41 16.10
C VAL A 75 -13.09 20.36 17.25
N LEU A 76 -14.20 21.09 17.15
CA LEU A 76 -15.25 21.11 18.17
C LEU A 76 -15.94 19.75 18.35
N ALA A 77 -15.99 18.93 17.29
CA ALA A 77 -16.51 17.57 17.35
C ALA A 77 -15.55 16.58 18.03
N THR A 78 -14.29 16.95 18.30
CA THR A 78 -13.33 16.05 18.94
C THR A 78 -13.65 15.81 20.42
N LYS A 79 -13.32 14.60 20.92
CA LYS A 79 -13.52 14.24 22.34
C LYS A 79 -12.88 15.23 23.33
N PRO A 80 -11.66 15.78 23.09
CA PRO A 80 -11.09 16.78 23.99
C PRO A 80 -11.88 18.10 24.02
N ALA A 81 -12.42 18.56 22.88
CA ALA A 81 -13.24 19.76 22.83
C ALA A 81 -14.61 19.56 23.49
N GLN A 82 -15.27 18.42 23.25
CA GLN A 82 -16.56 18.07 23.86
C GLN A 82 -16.53 17.95 25.39
N LYS A 83 -15.36 17.74 25.99
CA LYS A 83 -15.19 17.69 27.45
C LYS A 83 -15.14 19.07 28.11
N LEU A 84 -14.99 20.12 27.33
CA LEU A 84 -15.03 21.49 27.82
C LEU A 84 -16.47 21.88 28.17
N SER A 85 -16.63 22.81 29.11
CA SER A 85 -17.95 23.40 29.38
C SER A 85 -18.48 24.18 28.17
N THR A 86 -19.79 24.42 28.09
CA THR A 86 -20.40 25.14 26.97
C THR A 86 -19.73 26.50 26.71
N GLY A 87 -19.45 27.27 27.78
CA GLY A 87 -18.78 28.56 27.65
C GLY A 87 -17.33 28.44 27.16
N GLU A 88 -16.61 27.37 27.54
CA GLU A 88 -15.26 27.11 27.03
C GLU A 88 -15.27 26.65 25.57
N GLN A 89 -16.29 25.91 25.13
CA GLN A 89 -16.47 25.53 23.73
C GLN A 89 -16.75 26.76 22.85
N GLU A 90 -17.61 27.67 23.31
CA GLU A 90 -17.88 28.95 22.63
C GLU A 90 -16.61 29.81 22.54
N ALA A 91 -15.82 29.87 23.61
CA ALA A 91 -14.55 30.57 23.62
C ALA A 91 -13.52 29.92 22.68
N LEU A 92 -13.42 28.59 22.66
CA LEU A 92 -12.59 27.84 21.71
C LEU A 92 -12.97 28.17 20.26
N HIS A 93 -14.27 28.10 19.93
CA HIS A 93 -14.78 28.47 18.60
C HIS A 93 -14.35 29.90 18.25
N LYS A 94 -14.63 30.87 19.11
CA LYS A 94 -14.29 32.28 18.89
C LYS A 94 -12.78 32.50 18.66
N ALA A 95 -11.93 31.84 19.44
CA ALA A 95 -10.49 31.94 19.29
C ALA A 95 -10.02 31.39 17.94
N LEU A 96 -10.53 30.23 17.52
CA LEU A 96 -10.15 29.63 16.25
C LEU A 96 -10.69 30.41 15.04
N THR A 97 -11.92 30.92 15.11
CA THR A 97 -12.50 31.76 14.05
C THR A 97 -11.66 33.03 13.84
N ALA A 98 -11.07 33.59 14.89
CA ALA A 98 -10.20 34.76 14.78
C ALA A 98 -8.90 34.49 14.02
N LEU A 99 -8.52 33.22 13.85
CA LEU A 99 -7.34 32.80 13.10
C LEU A 99 -7.64 32.53 11.61
N ILE A 100 -8.92 32.60 11.19
CA ILE A 100 -9.28 32.42 9.77
C ILE A 100 -8.63 33.52 8.92
N GLY A 101 -8.11 33.14 7.76
CA GLY A 101 -7.41 34.03 6.83
C GLY A 101 -5.90 34.12 7.07
N TRP A 102 -5.40 33.48 8.13
CA TRP A 102 -3.97 33.33 8.39
C TRP A 102 -3.49 31.93 8.01
N GLU A 103 -2.19 31.83 7.77
CA GLU A 103 -1.50 30.59 7.45
C GLU A 103 -0.21 30.48 8.26
N TRP A 104 0.10 29.28 8.75
CA TRP A 104 1.37 28.96 9.40
C TRP A 104 1.99 27.72 8.76
N LYS A 105 3.30 27.74 8.59
CA LYS A 105 4.10 26.59 8.12
C LYS A 105 5.03 26.01 9.20
N ASP A 106 4.94 26.52 10.42
CA ASP A 106 5.65 25.99 11.59
C ASP A 106 4.63 25.72 12.71
N GLN A 107 4.67 24.49 13.23
CA GLN A 107 3.73 24.04 14.27
C GLN A 107 3.93 24.80 15.59
N ARG A 108 5.16 25.18 15.94
CA ARG A 108 5.46 25.89 17.19
C ARG A 108 4.93 27.31 17.12
N GLU A 109 5.07 27.97 15.97
CA GLU A 109 4.47 29.29 15.73
C GLU A 109 2.95 29.23 15.83
N PHE A 110 2.31 28.27 15.12
CA PHE A 110 0.86 28.09 15.20
C PHE A 110 0.38 27.81 16.63
N ILE A 111 1.04 26.91 17.36
CA ILE A 111 0.68 26.60 18.76
C ILE A 111 0.85 27.82 19.67
N THR A 112 1.83 28.69 19.39
CA THR A 112 2.05 29.92 20.16
C THR A 112 0.90 30.89 19.97
N GLU A 113 0.53 31.20 18.72
CA GLU A 113 -0.60 32.06 18.38
C GLU A 113 -1.94 31.49 18.88
N LEU A 114 -2.13 30.17 18.75
CA LEU A 114 -3.30 29.48 19.26
C LEU A 114 -3.44 29.67 20.79
N LYS A 115 -2.36 29.46 21.55
CA LYS A 115 -2.39 29.60 23.01
C LYS A 115 -2.64 31.05 23.43
N ASP A 116 -2.05 32.01 22.73
CA ASP A 116 -2.30 33.44 22.98
C ASP A 116 -3.78 33.78 22.71
N GLY A 117 -4.33 33.37 21.56
CA GLY A 117 -5.73 33.54 21.21
C GLY A 117 -6.70 32.92 22.22
N LEU A 118 -6.41 31.69 22.67
CA LEU A 118 -7.18 31.01 23.72
C LEU A 118 -7.11 31.74 25.07
N SER A 119 -5.94 32.27 25.44
CA SER A 119 -5.79 32.99 26.70
C SER A 119 -6.62 34.29 26.73
N LYS A 120 -6.72 35.00 25.61
CA LYS A 120 -7.52 36.23 25.45
C LYS A 120 -9.02 36.01 25.58
N VAL A 121 -9.50 34.78 25.36
CA VAL A 121 -10.91 34.40 25.53
C VAL A 121 -11.17 33.62 26.83
N GLY A 122 -10.19 33.56 27.73
CA GLY A 122 -10.33 32.96 29.07
C GLY A 122 -9.84 31.52 29.22
N LEU A 123 -9.43 30.84 28.14
CA LEU A 123 -8.82 29.50 28.18
C LEU A 123 -7.30 29.61 28.40
N THR A 124 -6.89 29.96 29.60
CA THR A 124 -5.48 30.26 29.93
C THR A 124 -4.58 29.02 30.04
N LYS A 125 -5.14 27.82 30.25
CA LYS A 125 -4.39 26.56 30.42
C LYS A 125 -5.03 25.41 29.62
N PRO A 126 -5.01 25.46 28.29
CA PRO A 126 -5.55 24.37 27.48
C PRO A 126 -4.76 23.08 27.73
N SER A 127 -5.46 21.96 27.88
CA SER A 127 -4.81 20.66 28.07
C SER A 127 -3.97 20.27 26.85
N ALA A 128 -2.88 19.52 27.05
CA ALA A 128 -2.04 19.03 25.94
C ALA A 128 -2.85 18.18 24.93
N ALA A 129 -3.86 17.44 25.41
CA ALA A 129 -4.76 16.67 24.56
C ALA A 129 -5.63 17.57 23.66
N LEU A 130 -6.12 18.69 24.18
CA LEU A 130 -6.88 19.67 23.41
C LEU A 130 -5.99 20.35 22.36
N VAL A 131 -4.82 20.86 22.77
CA VAL A 131 -3.86 21.49 21.83
C VAL A 131 -3.50 20.51 20.72
N LYS A 132 -3.24 19.24 21.07
CA LYS A 132 -2.96 18.19 20.08
C LYS A 132 -4.12 17.97 19.12
N ALA A 133 -5.35 17.85 19.63
CA ALA A 133 -6.53 17.69 18.78
C ALA A 133 -6.68 18.85 17.79
N ILE A 134 -6.50 20.09 18.24
CA ILE A 134 -6.61 21.29 17.38
C ILE A 134 -5.61 21.23 16.23
N TRP A 135 -4.30 21.14 16.52
CA TRP A 135 -3.31 21.18 15.45
C TRP A 135 -3.35 19.92 14.57
N SER A 136 -3.69 18.75 15.11
CA SER A 136 -3.80 17.53 14.29
C SER A 136 -5.00 17.50 13.35
N THR A 137 -6.04 18.28 13.66
CA THR A 137 -7.24 18.42 12.83
C THR A 137 -7.08 19.53 11.81
N ILE A 138 -6.54 20.69 12.20
CA ILE A 138 -6.34 21.83 11.30
C ILE A 138 -5.12 21.62 10.38
N GLY A 139 -4.10 20.91 10.85
CA GLY A 139 -2.85 20.70 10.12
C GLY A 139 -3.04 19.79 8.92
N GLU A 140 -2.69 20.29 7.75
CA GLU A 140 -2.61 19.54 6.50
C GLU A 140 -1.16 19.31 6.11
N HIS A 141 -0.87 18.16 5.50
CA HIS A 141 0.49 17.88 5.06
C HIS A 141 0.93 18.85 3.96
N ASP A 142 2.15 19.39 4.12
CA ASP A 142 2.77 20.30 3.16
C ASP A 142 4.29 20.09 3.19
N ASP A 143 4.88 19.58 2.10
CA ASP A 143 6.32 19.29 2.01
C ASP A 143 7.20 20.56 2.17
N THR A 144 6.61 21.76 2.07
CA THR A 144 7.31 23.05 2.27
C THR A 144 7.24 23.55 3.71
N ALA A 145 6.45 22.90 4.58
CA ALA A 145 6.36 23.25 5.98
C ALA A 145 7.56 22.74 6.79
N ALA A 146 7.82 23.39 7.93
CA ALA A 146 8.87 22.97 8.84
C ALA A 146 8.59 21.57 9.40
N ILE A 147 9.65 20.76 9.51
CA ILE A 147 9.57 19.42 10.10
C ILE A 147 9.20 19.55 11.59
N VAL A 148 8.10 18.90 11.96
CA VAL A 148 7.69 18.75 13.35
C VAL A 148 8.67 17.81 14.04
N THR A 149 9.23 18.27 15.15
CA THR A 149 10.21 17.51 15.94
C THR A 149 9.74 17.35 17.37
N ASN A 150 10.11 16.21 17.96
CA ASN A 150 9.88 15.94 19.36
C ASN A 150 10.80 16.81 20.25
N LYS A 151 10.71 16.65 21.58
CA LYS A 151 11.51 17.42 22.54
C LYS A 151 13.04 17.21 22.41
N LYS A 152 13.46 16.12 21.77
CA LYS A 152 14.88 15.79 21.53
C LYS A 152 15.38 16.34 20.19
N GLY A 153 14.51 16.96 19.39
CA GLY A 153 14.85 17.44 18.04
C GLY A 153 14.76 16.35 16.97
N GLU A 154 14.29 15.15 17.29
CA GLU A 154 14.08 14.08 16.30
C GLU A 154 12.76 14.34 15.54
N PRO A 155 12.73 14.16 14.21
CA PRO A 155 11.50 14.26 13.42
C PRO A 155 10.39 13.35 13.95
N GLU A 156 9.17 13.87 14.05
CA GLU A 156 8.00 13.02 14.30
C GLU A 156 7.55 12.36 12.99
N PRO A 157 7.21 11.06 12.98
CA PRO A 157 6.71 10.40 11.78
C PRO A 157 5.30 10.85 11.43
N ASP A 158 5.00 11.00 10.13
CA ASP A 158 3.65 11.14 9.62
C ASP A 158 3.03 9.76 9.34
N PRO A 159 2.06 9.28 10.16
CA PRO A 159 1.45 7.97 9.94
C PRO A 159 0.64 7.87 8.64
N LYS A 160 0.24 9.00 8.04
CA LYS A 160 -0.51 9.02 6.77
C LYS A 160 0.40 8.77 5.57
N LEU A 161 1.70 9.02 5.71
CA LEU A 161 2.70 8.89 4.64
C LEU A 161 3.71 7.78 4.91
N ARG A 162 3.54 7.03 6.01
CA ARG A 162 4.30 5.82 6.29
C ARG A 162 4.06 4.80 5.20
N ASP A 163 5.15 4.19 4.73
CA ASP A 163 5.11 3.12 3.74
C ASP A 163 5.92 1.90 4.21
N THR A 164 5.85 0.82 3.44
CA THR A 164 6.65 -0.39 3.65
C THR A 164 7.26 -0.88 2.35
N GLU A 165 8.54 -1.24 2.40
CA GLU A 165 9.28 -1.80 1.27
C GLU A 165 9.68 -3.24 1.56
N ASN A 166 9.56 -4.13 0.56
CA ASN A 166 9.98 -5.52 0.67
C ASN A 166 11.32 -5.72 -0.05
N ILE A 167 12.38 -5.85 0.73
CA ILE A 167 13.76 -5.96 0.24
C ILE A 167 14.20 -7.43 0.28
N PRO A 168 14.65 -8.03 -0.82
CA PRO A 168 15.17 -9.40 -0.83
C PRO A 168 16.25 -9.64 0.24
N LEU A 169 16.28 -10.84 0.85
CA LEU A 169 17.27 -11.13 1.92
C LEU A 169 18.73 -11.06 1.46
N ASN A 170 18.97 -11.21 0.15
CA ASN A 170 20.29 -11.16 -0.47
C ASN A 170 20.73 -9.73 -0.85
N GLU A 171 19.93 -8.72 -0.54
CA GLU A 171 20.25 -7.32 -0.75
C GLU A 171 20.41 -6.59 0.59
N ASP A 172 21.31 -5.61 0.65
CA ASP A 172 21.47 -4.77 1.84
C ASP A 172 20.35 -3.72 1.92
N ILE A 173 19.82 -3.50 3.13
CA ILE A 173 18.68 -2.61 3.34
C ILE A 173 19.07 -1.15 3.03
N GLU A 174 20.25 -0.71 3.47
CA GLU A 174 20.68 0.68 3.34
C GLU A 174 21.00 1.01 1.89
N ASP A 175 21.66 0.08 1.18
CA ASP A 175 21.97 0.24 -0.25
C ASP A 175 20.69 0.33 -1.09
N TYR A 176 19.69 -0.51 -0.81
CA TYR A 176 18.38 -0.41 -1.46
C TYR A 176 17.70 0.92 -1.13
N PHE A 177 17.67 1.31 0.14
CA PHE A 177 17.00 2.52 0.60
C PHE A 177 17.60 3.79 -0.02
N ALA A 178 18.93 3.88 -0.08
CA ALA A 178 19.64 4.99 -0.72
C ALA A 178 19.43 5.05 -2.23
N ARG A 179 19.25 3.91 -2.90
CA ARG A 179 19.07 3.82 -4.35
C ARG A 179 17.64 4.03 -4.80
N GLU A 180 16.68 3.48 -4.08
CA GLU A 180 15.27 3.40 -4.50
C GLU A 180 14.35 4.35 -3.73
N VAL A 181 14.67 4.71 -2.48
CA VAL A 181 13.76 5.53 -1.66
C VAL A 181 14.21 6.98 -1.56
N LEU A 182 15.45 7.22 -1.10
CA LEU A 182 15.96 8.58 -0.86
C LEU A 182 15.92 9.53 -2.07
N PRO A 183 16.11 9.08 -3.34
CA PRO A 183 15.98 9.97 -4.49
C PRO A 183 14.56 10.51 -4.71
N HIS A 184 13.55 9.81 -4.19
CA HIS A 184 12.15 10.19 -4.29
C HIS A 184 11.64 10.86 -3.02
N VAL A 185 12.16 10.46 -1.86
CA VAL A 185 11.77 11.00 -0.55
C VAL A 185 13.03 11.25 0.30
N PRO A 186 13.70 12.41 0.13
CA PRO A 186 15.00 12.67 0.75
C PRO A 186 15.00 12.70 2.28
N ASP A 187 13.88 13.10 2.89
CA ASP A 187 13.76 13.19 4.35
C ASP A 187 13.24 11.91 5.01
N ALA A 188 13.09 10.82 4.24
CA ALA A 188 12.64 9.54 4.78
C ALA A 188 13.72 8.86 5.63
N TRP A 189 13.30 8.05 6.60
CA TRP A 189 14.19 7.17 7.36
C TRP A 189 13.55 5.81 7.59
N ILE A 190 14.39 4.83 7.93
CA ILE A 190 13.94 3.48 8.24
C ILE A 190 13.65 3.36 9.74
N ASP A 191 12.49 2.83 10.10
CA ASP A 191 12.22 2.35 11.45
C ASP A 191 12.66 0.87 11.55
N HIS A 192 13.91 0.68 12.00
CA HIS A 192 14.50 -0.65 12.13
C HIS A 192 13.79 -1.54 13.15
N ASP A 193 13.20 -0.97 14.19
CA ASP A 193 12.48 -1.72 15.23
C ASP A 193 11.22 -2.41 14.67
N LYS A 194 10.67 -1.88 13.57
CA LYS A 194 9.51 -2.44 12.86
C LYS A 194 9.87 -3.37 11.71
N THR A 195 11.15 -3.60 11.44
CA THR A 195 11.58 -4.45 10.32
C THR A 195 11.25 -5.92 10.59
N LYS A 196 10.64 -6.60 9.60
CA LYS A 196 10.21 -8.00 9.73
C LYS A 196 10.77 -8.85 8.60
N VAL A 197 11.20 -10.07 8.92
CA VAL A 197 11.58 -11.06 7.92
C VAL A 197 10.35 -11.87 7.51
N GLY A 198 10.07 -11.91 6.21
CA GLY A 198 8.99 -12.68 5.59
C GLY A 198 9.54 -13.66 4.56
N TYR A 199 8.71 -14.64 4.18
CA TYR A 199 8.99 -15.55 3.08
C TYR A 199 7.74 -15.67 2.21
N GLU A 200 7.91 -15.59 0.89
CA GLU A 200 6.85 -15.74 -0.09
C GLU A 200 7.32 -16.65 -1.23
N ILE A 201 6.44 -17.54 -1.70
CA ILE A 201 6.68 -18.35 -2.90
C ILE A 201 5.74 -17.86 -4.01
N PRO A 202 6.16 -16.89 -4.83
CA PRO A 202 5.32 -16.35 -5.89
C PRO A 202 5.34 -17.29 -7.10
N PHE A 203 4.45 -18.29 -7.12
CA PHE A 203 4.36 -19.25 -8.22
C PHE A 203 4.24 -18.58 -9.58
N THR A 204 3.47 -17.50 -9.70
CA THR A 204 3.33 -16.75 -10.95
C THR A 204 4.66 -16.14 -11.38
N ARG A 205 5.44 -15.51 -10.50
CA ARG A 205 6.75 -14.94 -10.85
C ARG A 205 7.71 -15.99 -11.42
N HIS A 206 7.66 -17.21 -10.89
CA HIS A 206 8.61 -18.25 -11.27
C HIS A 206 8.12 -19.16 -12.41
N PHE A 207 6.83 -19.45 -12.49
CA PHE A 207 6.28 -20.46 -13.41
C PHE A 207 5.32 -19.88 -14.44
N TYR A 208 4.99 -18.58 -14.38
CA TYR A 208 4.20 -17.96 -15.43
C TYR A 208 4.95 -18.00 -16.75
N HIS A 209 4.25 -18.51 -17.76
CA HIS A 209 4.69 -18.48 -19.13
C HIS A 209 3.63 -17.73 -19.92
N TYR A 210 4.01 -16.57 -20.45
CA TYR A 210 3.12 -15.79 -21.30
C TYR A 210 2.70 -16.64 -22.49
N THR A 211 1.39 -16.84 -22.65
CA THR A 211 0.83 -17.50 -23.81
C THR A 211 0.22 -16.41 -24.68
N PRO A 212 0.83 -16.07 -25.83
CA PRO A 212 0.24 -15.06 -26.71
C PRO A 212 -1.14 -15.54 -27.19
N PRO A 213 -2.07 -14.60 -27.45
CA PRO A 213 -3.31 -14.95 -28.11
C PRO A 213 -3.00 -15.55 -29.49
N ARG A 214 -3.90 -16.39 -29.99
CA ARG A 214 -3.76 -16.96 -31.34
C ARG A 214 -3.72 -15.84 -32.39
N PRO A 215 -2.94 -15.98 -33.48
CA PRO A 215 -2.85 -14.99 -34.55
C PRO A 215 -4.21 -14.60 -35.14
N LEU A 216 -4.31 -13.37 -35.64
CA LEU A 216 -5.55 -12.86 -36.24
C LEU A 216 -5.92 -13.62 -37.51
N GLU A 217 -4.93 -14.05 -38.27
CA GLU A 217 -5.08 -14.79 -39.52
C GLU A 217 -5.77 -16.14 -39.26
N ASP A 218 -5.41 -16.82 -38.17
CA ASP A 218 -6.05 -18.07 -37.75
C ASP A 218 -7.50 -17.81 -37.32
N ILE A 219 -7.76 -16.70 -36.63
CA ILE A 219 -9.13 -16.29 -36.28
C ILE A 219 -9.96 -16.07 -37.54
N GLN A 220 -9.41 -15.35 -38.52
CA GLN A 220 -10.11 -15.05 -39.78
C GLN A 220 -10.38 -16.31 -40.59
N LYS A 221 -9.45 -17.27 -40.61
CA LYS A 221 -9.63 -18.56 -41.28
C LYS A 221 -10.78 -19.34 -40.67
N ASP A 222 -10.79 -19.48 -39.34
CA ASP A 222 -11.86 -20.19 -38.64
C ASP A 222 -13.22 -19.53 -38.83
N LEU A 223 -13.27 -18.18 -38.80
CA LEU A 223 -14.51 -17.45 -39.05
C LEU A 223 -15.05 -17.72 -40.46
N ARG A 224 -14.19 -17.72 -41.49
CA ARG A 224 -14.62 -18.05 -42.86
C ARG A 224 -15.13 -19.48 -42.96
N GLN A 225 -14.48 -20.42 -42.30
CA GLN A 225 -14.92 -21.81 -42.27
C GLN A 225 -16.31 -21.93 -41.61
N LEU A 226 -16.47 -21.37 -40.42
CA LEU A 226 -17.75 -21.38 -39.70
C LEU A 226 -18.87 -20.71 -40.49
N VAL A 227 -18.59 -19.60 -41.17
CA VAL A 227 -19.57 -18.93 -42.05
C VAL A 227 -19.98 -19.84 -43.20
N GLY A 228 -19.05 -20.57 -43.80
CA GLY A 228 -19.35 -21.57 -44.84
C GLY A 228 -20.22 -22.71 -44.32
N GLU A 229 -19.86 -23.30 -43.19
CA GLU A 229 -20.64 -24.38 -42.54
C GLU A 229 -22.07 -23.92 -42.20
N ILE A 230 -22.24 -22.68 -41.69
CA ILE A 230 -23.56 -22.11 -41.41
C ILE A 230 -24.37 -21.91 -42.70
N GLN A 231 -23.74 -21.46 -43.79
CA GLN A 231 -24.41 -21.29 -45.08
C GLN A 231 -24.91 -22.62 -45.65
N GLU A 232 -24.11 -23.68 -45.53
CA GLU A 232 -24.52 -25.04 -45.93
C GLU A 232 -25.70 -25.55 -45.09
N MET A 233 -25.63 -25.42 -43.76
CA MET A 233 -26.72 -25.82 -42.87
C MET A 233 -28.02 -25.06 -43.14
N LEU A 234 -27.95 -23.74 -43.42
CA LEU A 234 -29.12 -22.94 -43.75
C LEU A 234 -29.72 -23.35 -45.09
N HIS A 235 -28.89 -23.74 -46.07
CA HIS A 235 -29.35 -24.26 -47.35
C HIS A 235 -30.06 -25.61 -47.18
N GLU A 236 -29.57 -26.49 -46.30
CA GLU A 236 -30.21 -27.79 -46.01
C GLU A 236 -31.56 -27.67 -45.27
N VAL A 237 -31.76 -26.63 -44.46
CA VAL A 237 -33.00 -26.40 -43.71
C VAL A 237 -34.04 -25.59 -44.51
N GLY A 238 -33.58 -24.77 -45.46
CA GLY A 238 -34.43 -23.95 -46.32
C GLY A 238 -34.91 -24.63 -47.62
N ALA A 239 -34.42 -25.84 -47.90
CA ALA A 239 -34.83 -26.69 -49.03
C ALA A 239 -35.85 -27.75 -48.57
#